data_AF-A0A127VCJ1-F1
#
_entry.id   AF-A0A127VCJ1-F1
#
_cell.length_a   1.000
_cell.length_b   1.000
_cell.length_c   1.000
_cell.angle_alpha   90.00
_cell.angle_beta   90.00
_cell.angle_gamma   90.00
#
_symmetry.space_group_name_H-M   'P 1'
#
loop_
_entity.id
_entity.type
_entity.pdbx_description
1 polymer ?
#
loop_
_entity_poly.entity_id
_entity_poly.type
_entity_poly.pdbx_seq_one_letter_code
_entity_poly.pdbx_strand_id
1 'polypeptide(L)'
;MITTALAHFSAPDLLHNDAILKYLIPTVVTLTVFMLGLLANWLKGNSERRRETRHLKAVFMAWIPHLKRPVELLAGACDDLSARLTTANDIGAQGFKFNHIFAEKLSSVELRLMIKTFITNASGDDKLKNKYLYQMVSTLEFLDKKESEITAKYEEHYSSAGDLLHEWNEKFIKFSELNLALHQQAASRGEAWLKLDRDAEAIRRDWGAAMKEHPGDTKVSYTRIVEPIILLLKNFIHANGSDDPVIGGLTSAAEELKITFRQWEASHSGYSAMFSGYAVQLNEAYVLLSVARDFFNNHCRIRLFCQ
;
A
#
# COMPACT_ATOMS: atom_id res chain seq x y z
N MET A 1 88.92 74.24 -2.34
CA MET A 1 89.26 73.87 -3.72
C MET A 1 88.16 72.97 -4.25
N ILE A 2 87.34 73.52 -5.14
CA ILE A 2 86.56 72.88 -6.22
C ILE A 2 85.48 71.86 -5.79
N THR A 3 84.22 72.23 -5.48
CA THR A 3 83.05 72.51 -6.36
C THR A 3 82.65 71.41 -7.37
N THR A 4 81.32 71.21 -7.48
CA THR A 4 80.52 70.49 -8.51
C THR A 4 80.57 68.94 -8.48
N ALA A 5 79.48 68.17 -8.47
CA ALA A 5 78.11 68.45 -8.90
C ALA A 5 77.05 67.58 -8.18
N LEU A 6 76.00 68.24 -7.69
CA LEU A 6 74.64 67.73 -7.59
C LEU A 6 74.06 67.67 -9.01
N ALA A 7 73.59 66.50 -9.46
CA ALA A 7 72.45 66.29 -10.37
C ALA A 7 72.54 64.91 -11.03
N HIS A 8 71.70 63.95 -10.62
CA HIS A 8 70.64 63.41 -11.47
C HIS A 8 69.96 62.22 -10.79
N PHE A 9 68.72 62.46 -10.35
CA PHE A 9 67.68 61.45 -10.45
C PHE A 9 67.55 61.07 -11.94
N SER A 10 67.73 59.80 -12.27
CA SER A 10 67.12 59.19 -13.45
C SER A 10 67.04 57.67 -13.27
N ALA A 11 65.83 57.18 -12.97
CA ALA A 11 65.43 55.87 -13.49
C ALA A 11 65.52 55.95 -15.03
N PRO A 12 66.19 55.00 -15.72
CA PRO A 12 65.42 53.92 -16.34
C PRO A 12 66.24 52.64 -16.66
N ASP A 13 66.59 51.80 -15.69
CA ASP A 13 67.31 50.54 -15.96
C ASP A 13 66.44 49.26 -15.90
N LEU A 14 65.12 49.41 -16.11
CA LEU A 14 64.17 48.28 -16.12
C LEU A 14 63.50 48.04 -17.49
N LEU A 15 63.91 48.76 -18.54
CA LEU A 15 63.28 48.73 -19.86
C LEU A 15 64.17 48.27 -21.02
N HIS A 16 65.35 47.69 -20.76
CA HIS A 16 66.20 47.08 -21.80
C HIS A 16 66.65 45.68 -21.39
N ASN A 17 65.71 44.74 -21.44
CA ASN A 17 66.06 43.33 -21.46
C ASN A 17 65.21 42.63 -22.52
N ASP A 18 65.51 42.92 -23.79
CA ASP A 18 64.86 42.33 -24.97
C ASP A 18 64.83 40.80 -24.92
N ALA A 19 65.82 40.19 -24.27
CA ALA A 19 65.85 38.76 -24.03
C ALA A 19 64.70 38.30 -23.11
N ILE A 20 64.44 39.00 -22.00
CA ILE A 20 63.37 38.66 -21.06
C ILE A 20 62.00 38.87 -21.72
N LEU A 21 61.80 39.99 -22.42
CA LEU A 21 60.53 40.28 -23.09
C LEU A 21 60.20 39.23 -24.18
N LYS A 22 61.22 38.77 -24.91
CA LYS A 22 61.12 37.76 -25.97
C LYS A 22 60.73 36.37 -25.45
N TYR A 23 61.04 36.02 -24.20
CA TYR A 23 60.59 34.78 -23.56
C TYR A 23 59.32 34.94 -22.73
N LEU A 24 59.09 36.12 -22.14
CA LEU A 24 57.94 36.40 -21.29
C LEU A 24 56.63 36.46 -22.10
N ILE A 25 56.63 37.14 -23.25
CA ILE A 25 55.42 37.29 -24.09
C ILE A 25 54.91 35.93 -24.59
N PRO A 26 55.73 35.05 -25.22
CA PRO A 26 55.26 33.74 -25.65
C PRO A 26 54.83 32.83 -24.49
N THR A 27 55.48 32.94 -23.33
CA THR A 27 55.11 32.17 -22.13
C THR A 27 53.76 32.61 -21.59
N VAL A 28 53.50 33.92 -21.51
CA VAL A 28 52.21 34.46 -21.09
C VAL A 28 51.12 34.07 -22.09
N VAL A 29 51.39 34.15 -23.40
CA VAL A 29 50.43 33.76 -24.43
C VAL A 29 50.11 32.26 -24.38
N THR A 30 51.12 31.39 -24.28
CA THR A 30 50.91 29.93 -24.19
C THR A 30 50.19 29.54 -22.89
N LEU A 31 50.53 30.15 -21.76
CA LEU A 31 49.84 29.93 -20.49
C LEU A 31 48.37 30.41 -20.56
N THR A 32 48.12 31.54 -21.22
CA THR A 32 46.77 32.06 -21.44
C THR A 32 45.95 31.13 -22.33
N VAL A 33 46.51 30.65 -23.44
CA VAL A 33 45.84 29.68 -24.34
C VAL A 33 45.55 28.37 -23.61
N PHE A 34 46.48 27.89 -22.78
CA PHE A 34 46.29 26.70 -21.95
C PHE A 34 45.17 26.89 -20.91
N MET A 35 45.16 28.01 -20.20
CA MET A 35 44.11 28.35 -19.23
C MET A 35 42.74 28.50 -19.91
N LEU A 36 42.69 29.10 -21.11
CA LEU A 36 41.47 29.18 -21.92
C LEU A 36 40.99 27.79 -22.37
N GLY A 37 41.91 26.90 -22.74
CA GLY A 37 41.59 25.51 -23.07
C GLY A 37 41.01 24.73 -21.88
N LEU A 38 41.60 24.89 -20.69
CA LEU A 38 41.07 24.32 -19.45
C LEU A 38 39.68 24.90 -19.12
N LEU A 39 39.51 26.22 -19.26
CA LEU A 39 38.23 26.90 -19.02
C LEU A 39 37.16 26.41 -20.00
N ALA A 40 37.50 26.25 -21.29
CA ALA A 40 36.59 25.78 -22.32
C ALA A 40 36.14 24.33 -22.07
N ASN A 41 37.07 23.43 -21.72
CA ASN A 41 36.73 22.05 -21.34
C ASN A 41 35.88 22.00 -20.07
N TRP A 42 36.18 22.83 -19.07
CA TRP A 42 35.38 22.93 -17.85
C TRP A 42 33.96 23.45 -18.13
N LEU A 43 33.81 24.49 -18.95
CA LEU A 43 32.50 25.02 -19.36
C LEU A 43 31.69 24.00 -20.15
N LYS A 44 32.33 23.25 -21.05
CA LYS A 44 31.68 22.17 -21.80
C LYS A 44 31.17 21.07 -20.87
N GLY A 45 32.02 20.57 -19.97
CA GLY A 45 31.64 19.55 -18.99
C GLY A 45 30.53 20.02 -18.04
N ASN A 46 30.58 21.27 -17.60
CA ASN A 46 29.53 21.88 -16.78
C ASN A 46 28.19 21.99 -17.54
N SER A 47 28.23 22.34 -18.83
CA SER A 47 27.04 22.40 -19.69
C SER A 47 26.37 21.04 -19.87
N GLU A 48 27.15 19.98 -20.11
CA GLU A 48 26.69 18.60 -20.25
C GLU A 48 26.01 18.11 -18.95
N ARG A 49 26.66 18.27 -17.80
CA ARG A 49 26.07 17.91 -16.49
C ARG A 49 24.78 18.67 -16.18
N ARG A 50 24.73 19.95 -16.56
CA ARG A 50 23.53 20.78 -16.37
C ARG A 50 22.37 20.31 -17.26
N ARG A 51 22.66 19.85 -18.48
CA ARG A 51 21.67 19.25 -19.39
C ARG A 51 21.18 17.92 -18.84
N GLU A 52 22.07 17.06 -18.37
CA GLU A 52 21.72 15.78 -17.74
C GLU A 52 20.83 15.99 -16.50
N THR A 53 21.22 16.88 -15.59
CA THR A 53 20.43 17.21 -14.39
C THR A 53 19.04 17.75 -14.75
N ARG A 54 18.92 18.58 -15.81
CA ARG A 54 17.62 19.06 -16.31
C ARG A 54 16.76 17.92 -16.81
N HIS A 55 17.36 17.00 -17.57
CA HIS A 55 16.64 15.87 -18.13
C HIS A 55 16.13 14.94 -17.03
N LEU A 56 16.98 14.59 -16.06
CA LEU A 56 16.59 13.75 -14.91
C LEU A 56 15.50 14.42 -14.07
N LYS A 57 15.61 15.73 -13.80
CA LYS A 57 14.54 16.49 -13.12
C LYS A 57 13.23 16.40 -13.91
N ALA A 58 13.26 16.61 -15.23
CA ALA A 58 12.07 16.61 -16.07
C ALA A 58 11.38 15.23 -16.09
N VAL A 59 12.15 14.15 -16.29
CA VAL A 59 11.64 12.77 -16.28
C VAL A 59 10.97 12.47 -14.94
N PHE A 60 11.67 12.78 -13.85
CA PHE A 60 11.21 12.47 -12.51
C PHE A 60 9.94 13.26 -12.12
N MET A 61 9.90 14.56 -12.42
CA MET A 61 8.72 15.40 -12.12
C MET A 61 7.51 15.07 -13.01
N ALA A 62 7.74 14.62 -14.25
CA ALA A 62 6.67 14.20 -15.15
C ALA A 62 6.05 12.87 -14.73
N TRP A 63 6.82 11.99 -14.09
CA TRP A 63 6.35 10.65 -13.74
C TRP A 63 5.44 10.59 -12.52
N ILE A 64 5.70 11.37 -11.47
CA ILE A 64 4.83 11.42 -10.27
C ILE A 64 3.34 11.60 -10.60
N PRO A 65 2.92 12.54 -11.47
CA PRO A 65 1.53 12.64 -11.92
C PRO A 65 0.96 11.34 -12.53
N HIS A 66 1.78 10.53 -13.21
CA HIS A 66 1.33 9.29 -13.83
C HIS A 66 1.02 8.19 -12.82
N LEU A 67 1.55 8.27 -11.59
CA LEU A 67 1.18 7.36 -10.50
C LEU A 67 -0.21 7.62 -9.91
N LYS A 68 -0.76 8.83 -10.09
CA LYS A 68 -2.02 9.23 -9.46
C LYS A 68 -3.12 8.22 -9.72
N ARG A 69 -3.37 7.96 -11.01
CA ARG A 69 -4.51 7.14 -11.42
C ARG A 69 -4.36 5.67 -10.98
N PRO A 70 -3.21 5.01 -11.17
CA PRO A 70 -2.98 3.67 -10.63
C PRO A 70 -3.18 3.57 -9.11
N VAL A 71 -2.66 4.53 -8.34
CA VAL A 71 -2.83 4.54 -6.87
C VAL A 71 -4.30 4.71 -6.48
N GLU A 72 -5.01 5.66 -7.10
CA GLU A 72 -6.45 5.87 -6.87
C GLU A 72 -7.28 4.63 -7.22
N LEU A 73 -6.91 3.92 -8.29
CA LEU A 73 -7.60 2.69 -8.69
C LEU A 73 -7.39 1.56 -7.68
N LEU A 74 -6.16 1.37 -7.18
CA LEU A 74 -5.89 0.35 -6.17
C LEU A 74 -6.54 0.70 -4.82
N ALA A 75 -6.45 1.97 -4.41
CA ALA A 75 -7.12 2.46 -3.20
C ALA A 75 -8.64 2.26 -3.30
N GLY A 76 -9.24 2.65 -4.43
CA GLY A 76 -10.67 2.43 -4.68
C GLY A 76 -11.06 0.96 -4.70
N ALA A 77 -10.21 0.06 -5.20
CA ALA A 77 -10.46 -1.38 -5.13
C ALA A 77 -10.42 -1.93 -3.69
N CYS A 78 -9.54 -1.38 -2.83
CA CYS A 78 -9.48 -1.74 -1.42
C CYS A 78 -10.72 -1.24 -0.65
N ASP A 79 -11.15 0.00 -0.88
CA ASP A 79 -12.38 0.55 -0.28
C ASP A 79 -13.63 -0.22 -0.73
N ASP A 80 -13.72 -0.55 -2.03
CA ASP A 80 -14.80 -1.34 -2.60
C ASP A 80 -14.88 -2.75 -1.99
N LEU A 81 -13.72 -3.41 -1.79
CA LEU A 81 -13.68 -4.69 -1.09
C LEU A 81 -14.09 -4.55 0.38
N SER A 82 -13.59 -3.54 1.11
CA SER A 82 -13.96 -3.28 2.50
C SER A 82 -15.48 -3.07 2.65
N ALA A 83 -16.07 -2.28 1.76
CA ALA A 83 -17.52 -2.05 1.75
C ALA A 83 -18.28 -3.36 1.53
N ARG A 84 -17.89 -4.16 0.54
CA ARG A 84 -18.50 -5.47 0.28
C ARG A 84 -18.40 -6.42 1.46
N LEU A 85 -17.22 -6.53 2.09
CA LEU A 85 -17.01 -7.39 3.26
C LEU A 85 -17.87 -6.98 4.46
N THR A 86 -18.13 -5.68 4.61
CA THR A 86 -18.98 -5.15 5.68
C THR A 86 -20.45 -5.51 5.49
N THR A 87 -20.90 -5.60 4.23
CA THR A 87 -22.29 -5.90 3.88
C THR A 87 -22.54 -7.36 3.48
N ALA A 88 -21.49 -8.18 3.41
CA ALA A 88 -21.60 -9.57 3.01
C ALA A 88 -22.44 -10.36 4.02
N ASN A 89 -23.35 -11.18 3.51
CA ASN A 89 -24.16 -12.09 4.31
C ASN A 89 -23.80 -13.57 4.08
N ASP A 90 -22.93 -13.83 3.11
CA ASP A 90 -22.41 -15.14 2.74
C ASP A 90 -20.95 -15.31 3.17
N ILE A 91 -20.55 -16.55 3.52
CA ILE A 91 -19.17 -16.87 3.90
C ILE A 91 -18.19 -16.75 2.72
N GLY A 92 -18.71 -16.77 1.49
CA GLY A 92 -17.94 -16.76 0.26
C GLY A 92 -16.96 -15.60 0.14
N ALA A 93 -15.82 -15.88 -0.50
CA ALA A 93 -14.82 -14.85 -0.79
C ALA A 93 -15.38 -13.80 -1.76
N GLN A 94 -15.19 -12.53 -1.41
CA GLN A 94 -15.59 -11.42 -2.26
C GLN A 94 -14.52 -11.18 -3.36
N GLY A 95 -14.97 -10.83 -4.56
CA GLY A 95 -14.05 -10.54 -5.67
C GLY A 95 -13.19 -9.31 -5.41
N PHE A 96 -11.92 -9.34 -5.84
CA PHE A 96 -11.00 -8.20 -5.78
C PHE A 96 -10.47 -7.83 -7.17
N LYS A 97 -10.34 -6.52 -7.41
CA LYS A 97 -9.79 -5.99 -8.66
C LYS A 97 -8.35 -5.59 -8.43
N PHE A 98 -7.43 -6.43 -8.89
CA PHE A 98 -6.01 -6.12 -8.87
C PHE A 98 -5.70 -4.97 -9.82
N ASN A 99 -5.11 -3.89 -9.29
CA ASN A 99 -4.65 -2.74 -10.06
C ASN A 99 -3.18 -2.51 -9.74
N HIS A 100 -2.33 -2.58 -10.77
CA HIS A 100 -0.89 -2.41 -10.62
C HIS A 100 -0.51 -0.93 -10.57
N ILE A 101 0.28 -0.52 -9.57
CA ILE A 101 0.78 0.85 -9.41
C ILE A 101 1.99 1.08 -10.35
N PHE A 102 2.74 0.01 -10.66
CA PHE A 102 4.00 0.05 -11.44
C PHE A 102 5.08 0.95 -10.81
N ALA A 103 5.10 1.05 -9.47
CA ALA A 103 6.10 1.85 -8.75
C ALA A 103 7.54 1.36 -9.00
N GLU A 104 7.73 0.05 -9.15
CA GLU A 104 8.98 -0.62 -9.55
C GLU A 104 9.64 -0.04 -10.81
N LYS A 105 8.87 0.53 -11.75
CA LYS A 105 9.46 1.15 -12.94
C LYS A 105 10.31 2.36 -12.58
N LEU A 106 10.09 2.98 -11.42
CA LEU A 106 10.94 4.04 -10.90
C LEU A 106 12.17 3.55 -10.14
N SER A 107 12.11 2.39 -9.51
CA SER A 107 13.29 1.80 -8.87
C SER A 107 14.32 1.35 -9.93
N SER A 108 13.84 0.97 -11.13
CA SER A 108 14.68 0.62 -12.28
C SER A 108 15.49 1.79 -12.86
N VAL A 109 14.97 3.02 -12.77
CA VAL A 109 15.73 4.22 -13.13
C VAL A 109 16.47 4.64 -11.86
N GLU A 110 17.75 4.27 -11.71
CA GLU A 110 18.57 4.47 -10.51
C GLU A 110 18.12 5.67 -9.65
N LEU A 111 17.12 5.44 -8.79
CA LEU A 111 16.37 6.53 -8.17
C LEU A 111 17.31 7.34 -7.30
N ARG A 112 18.25 6.62 -6.66
CA ARG A 112 19.36 7.13 -5.88
C ARG A 112 20.35 7.96 -6.70
N LEU A 113 20.68 7.56 -7.92
CA LEU A 113 21.57 8.35 -8.80
C LEU A 113 20.87 9.63 -9.24
N MET A 114 19.61 9.55 -9.69
CA MET A 114 18.82 10.74 -10.05
C MET A 114 18.68 11.71 -8.90
N ILE A 115 18.39 11.19 -7.71
CA ILE A 115 18.24 11.96 -6.48
C ILE A 115 19.54 12.61 -6.05
N LYS A 116 20.65 11.86 -6.07
CA LYS A 116 21.97 12.37 -5.72
C LYS A 116 22.40 13.46 -6.71
N THR A 117 22.30 13.20 -8.01
CA THR A 117 22.64 14.15 -9.07
C THR A 117 21.76 15.40 -9.02
N PHE A 118 20.47 15.26 -8.69
CA PHE A 118 19.58 16.40 -8.55
C PHE A 118 19.85 17.23 -7.29
N ILE A 119 20.06 16.62 -6.13
CA ILE A 119 20.29 17.35 -4.86
C ILE A 119 21.59 18.14 -4.87
N THR A 120 22.66 17.50 -5.33
CA THR A 120 23.99 18.12 -5.39
C THR A 120 23.96 19.35 -6.31
N ASN A 121 23.11 19.32 -7.33
CA ASN A 121 23.02 20.37 -8.35
C ASN A 121 21.78 21.27 -8.22
N ALA A 122 20.95 21.10 -7.19
CA ALA A 122 19.80 21.95 -6.90
C ALA A 122 20.15 23.08 -5.91
N SER A 123 19.72 24.30 -6.23
CA SER A 123 19.66 25.42 -5.29
C SER A 123 18.45 25.27 -4.35
N GLY A 124 18.52 25.86 -3.16
CA GLY A 124 17.44 25.83 -2.16
C GLY A 124 17.98 25.49 -0.78
N ASP A 125 17.11 25.54 0.23
CA ASP A 125 17.43 25.15 1.61
C ASP A 125 17.76 23.65 1.67
N ASP A 126 19.00 23.31 2.03
CA ASP A 126 19.49 21.94 2.12
C ASP A 126 18.69 21.08 3.11
N LYS A 127 18.19 21.66 4.20
CA LYS A 127 17.39 20.93 5.19
C LYS A 127 16.04 20.52 4.59
N LEU A 128 15.38 21.43 3.88
CA LEU A 128 14.10 21.14 3.22
C LEU A 128 14.28 20.19 2.04
N LYS A 129 15.33 20.35 1.23
CA LYS A 129 15.66 19.41 0.15
C LYS A 129 15.83 18.00 0.66
N ASN A 130 16.61 17.80 1.72
CA ASN A 130 16.84 16.47 2.30
C ASN A 130 15.54 15.88 2.87
N LYS A 131 14.70 16.69 3.53
CA LYS A 131 13.39 16.25 4.04
C LYS A 131 12.48 15.74 2.92
N TYR A 132 12.24 16.55 1.90
CA TYR A 132 11.33 16.19 0.82
C TYR A 132 11.88 15.07 -0.06
N LEU A 133 13.20 14.97 -0.18
CA LEU A 133 13.83 13.83 -0.81
C LEU A 133 13.52 12.53 -0.09
N TYR A 134 13.79 12.51 1.22
CA TYR A 134 13.58 11.33 2.03
C TYR A 134 12.12 10.89 1.91
N GLN A 135 11.19 11.84 2.08
CA GLN A 135 9.76 11.61 1.90
C GLN A 135 9.43 10.99 0.54
N MET A 136 10.03 11.48 -0.53
CA MET A 136 9.79 10.99 -1.89
C MET A 136 10.30 9.56 -2.09
N VAL A 137 11.53 9.26 -1.66
CA VAL A 137 12.11 7.90 -1.74
C VAL A 137 11.30 6.93 -0.90
N SER A 138 11.06 7.27 0.37
CA SER A 138 10.35 6.41 1.30
C SER A 138 8.93 6.11 0.81
N THR A 139 8.26 7.10 0.20
CA THR A 139 6.92 6.93 -0.35
C THR A 139 6.90 6.03 -1.58
N LEU A 140 7.89 6.14 -2.46
CA LEU A 140 8.00 5.25 -3.62
C LEU A 140 8.28 3.81 -3.21
N GLU A 141 9.23 3.61 -2.28
CA GLU A 141 9.52 2.29 -1.70
C GLU A 141 8.30 1.72 -0.95
N PHE A 142 7.53 2.58 -0.28
CA PHE A 142 6.27 2.19 0.35
C PHE A 142 5.25 1.71 -0.68
N LEU A 143 4.98 2.50 -1.72
CA LEU A 143 3.99 2.15 -2.77
C LEU A 143 4.36 0.84 -3.49
N ASP A 144 5.64 0.64 -3.78
CA ASP A 144 6.18 -0.57 -4.40
C ASP A 144 5.90 -1.83 -3.56
N LYS A 145 6.21 -1.77 -2.26
CA LYS A 145 5.96 -2.90 -1.36
C LYS A 145 4.47 -3.10 -1.11
N LYS A 146 3.69 -2.02 -1.06
CA LYS A 146 2.28 -2.08 -0.62
C LYS A 146 1.41 -2.90 -1.57
N GLU A 147 1.70 -2.86 -2.86
CA GLU A 147 0.99 -3.64 -3.86
C GLU A 147 1.10 -5.16 -3.61
N SER A 148 2.32 -5.64 -3.32
CA SER A 148 2.57 -7.04 -3.00
C SER A 148 1.91 -7.46 -1.67
N GLU A 149 1.93 -6.58 -0.66
CA GLU A 149 1.29 -6.81 0.63
C GLU A 149 -0.23 -6.96 0.49
N ILE A 150 -0.88 -6.06 -0.27
CA ILE A 150 -2.32 -6.11 -0.54
C ILE A 150 -2.69 -7.41 -1.25
N THR A 151 -1.89 -7.81 -2.25
CA THR A 151 -2.13 -9.04 -3.01
C THR A 151 -2.05 -10.27 -2.11
N ALA A 152 -0.98 -10.40 -1.32
CA ALA A 152 -0.81 -11.51 -0.40
C ALA A 152 -1.93 -11.58 0.65
N LYS A 153 -2.35 -10.41 1.18
CA LYS A 153 -3.46 -10.36 2.15
C LYS A 153 -4.82 -10.71 1.56
N TYR A 154 -5.05 -10.38 0.29
CA TYR A 154 -6.26 -10.83 -0.39
C TYR A 154 -6.26 -12.34 -0.61
N GLU A 155 -5.13 -12.94 -1.02
CA GLU A 155 -5.01 -14.39 -1.20
C GLU A 155 -5.24 -15.15 0.12
N GLU A 156 -4.69 -14.62 1.22
CA GLU A 156 -4.92 -15.13 2.58
C GLU A 156 -6.42 -15.11 2.94
N HIS A 157 -7.09 -13.98 2.70
CA HIS A 157 -8.53 -13.84 2.91
C HIS A 157 -9.34 -14.82 2.05
N TYR A 158 -9.01 -14.93 0.76
CA TYR A 158 -9.70 -15.80 -0.19
C TYR A 158 -9.62 -17.26 0.23
N SER A 159 -8.44 -17.74 0.61
CA SER A 159 -8.24 -19.09 1.14
C SER A 159 -9.03 -19.30 2.43
N SER A 160 -8.89 -18.37 3.38
CA SER A 160 -9.58 -18.46 4.67
C SER A 160 -11.11 -18.53 4.54
N ALA A 161 -11.69 -17.72 3.65
CA ALA A 161 -13.12 -17.74 3.36
C ALA A 161 -13.55 -19.07 2.71
N GLY A 162 -12.73 -19.62 1.82
CA GLY A 162 -12.97 -20.94 1.21
C GLY A 162 -12.99 -22.06 2.25
N ASP A 163 -12.01 -22.08 3.16
CA ASP A 163 -11.91 -23.07 4.23
C ASP A 163 -13.11 -22.98 5.19
N LEU A 164 -13.49 -21.76 5.59
CA LEU A 164 -14.66 -21.53 6.45
C LEU A 164 -15.97 -21.95 5.77
N LEU A 165 -16.12 -21.70 4.47
CA LEU A 165 -17.32 -22.11 3.73
C LEU A 165 -17.42 -23.64 3.66
N HIS A 166 -16.28 -24.32 3.44
CA HIS A 166 -16.24 -25.78 3.44
C HIS A 166 -16.63 -26.33 4.82
N GLU A 167 -16.01 -25.82 5.89
CA GLU A 167 -16.32 -26.22 7.26
C GLU A 167 -17.79 -25.95 7.63
N TRP A 168 -18.33 -24.79 7.23
CA TRP A 168 -19.74 -24.47 7.42
C TRP A 168 -20.64 -25.52 6.76
N ASN A 169 -20.38 -25.87 5.50
CA ASN A 169 -21.19 -26.83 4.76
C ASN A 169 -21.14 -28.23 5.39
N GLU A 170 -19.96 -28.71 5.78
CA GLU A 170 -19.82 -30.02 6.45
C GLU A 170 -20.61 -30.07 7.77
N LYS A 171 -20.46 -29.04 8.60
CA LYS A 171 -21.19 -28.93 9.87
C LYS A 171 -22.70 -28.79 9.66
N PHE A 172 -23.11 -28.09 8.60
CA PHE A 172 -24.53 -27.89 8.29
C PHE A 172 -25.20 -29.18 7.83
N ILE A 173 -24.50 -30.03 7.09
CA ILE A 173 -24.96 -31.39 6.73
C ILE A 173 -25.18 -32.21 7.99
N LYS A 174 -24.18 -32.31 8.87
CA LYS A 174 -24.28 -33.03 10.15
C LYS A 174 -25.44 -32.52 11.02
N PHE A 175 -25.60 -31.20 11.12
CA PHE A 175 -26.71 -30.56 11.81
C PHE A 175 -28.07 -30.95 11.19
N SER A 176 -28.16 -31.03 9.87
CA SER A 176 -29.38 -31.42 9.16
C SER A 176 -29.72 -32.89 9.37
N GLU A 177 -28.73 -33.78 9.36
CA GLU A 177 -28.89 -35.21 9.65
C GLU A 177 -29.39 -35.45 11.08
N LEU A 178 -28.85 -34.72 12.05
CA LEU A 178 -29.27 -34.81 13.46
C LEU A 178 -30.69 -34.26 13.69
N ASN A 179 -31.08 -33.21 12.97
CA ASN A 179 -32.47 -32.74 12.97
C ASN A 179 -33.43 -33.78 12.39
N LEU A 180 -33.03 -34.48 11.33
CA LEU A 180 -33.85 -35.57 10.77
C LEU A 180 -33.98 -36.73 11.77
N ALA A 181 -32.91 -37.08 12.47
CA ALA A 181 -32.93 -38.10 13.51
C ALA A 181 -33.85 -37.72 14.68
N LEU A 182 -33.84 -36.44 15.09
CA LEU A 182 -34.77 -35.90 16.09
C LEU A 182 -36.23 -36.17 15.65
N HIS A 183 -36.57 -35.79 14.43
CA HIS A 183 -37.92 -35.95 13.89
C HIS A 183 -38.37 -37.41 13.87
N GLN A 184 -37.51 -38.32 13.40
CA GLN A 184 -37.80 -39.74 13.34
C GLN A 184 -38.04 -40.37 14.71
N GLN A 185 -37.36 -39.88 15.76
CA GLN A 185 -37.49 -40.44 17.11
C GLN A 185 -38.60 -39.80 17.93
N ALA A 186 -39.04 -38.58 17.59
CA ALA A 186 -39.95 -37.77 18.40
C ALA A 186 -41.22 -38.53 18.84
N ALA A 187 -41.89 -39.23 17.91
CA ALA A 187 -43.11 -39.98 18.19
C ALA A 187 -42.92 -41.11 19.22
N SER A 188 -41.73 -41.71 19.25
CA SER A 188 -41.43 -42.84 20.14
C SER A 188 -41.02 -42.42 21.55
N ARG A 189 -40.72 -41.13 21.77
CA ARG A 189 -40.12 -40.60 23.00
C ARG A 189 -41.09 -39.79 23.88
N GLY A 190 -42.35 -39.67 23.48
CA GLY A 190 -43.42 -39.05 24.26
C GLY A 190 -43.68 -37.57 23.95
N GLU A 191 -44.61 -36.97 24.70
CA GLU A 191 -45.19 -35.65 24.36
C GLU A 191 -44.16 -34.51 24.36
N ALA A 192 -43.19 -34.53 25.28
CA ALA A 192 -42.14 -33.50 25.34
C ALA A 192 -41.30 -33.47 24.05
N TRP A 193 -40.95 -34.65 23.53
CA TRP A 193 -40.21 -34.79 22.27
C TRP A 193 -41.05 -34.42 21.05
N LEU A 194 -42.32 -34.81 21.03
CA LEU A 194 -43.26 -34.37 19.99
C LEU A 194 -43.41 -32.85 19.95
N LYS A 195 -43.45 -32.20 21.10
CA LYS A 195 -43.47 -30.73 21.17
C LYS A 195 -42.18 -30.14 20.60
N LEU A 196 -41.02 -30.65 21.03
CA LEU A 196 -39.72 -30.22 20.53
C LEU A 196 -39.62 -30.33 19.00
N ASP A 197 -40.04 -31.46 18.44
CA ASP A 197 -40.07 -31.68 16.98
C ASP A 197 -40.99 -30.70 16.26
N ARG A 198 -42.22 -30.47 16.77
CA ARG A 198 -43.14 -29.47 16.18
C ARG A 198 -42.55 -28.07 16.18
N ASP A 199 -41.89 -27.67 17.26
CA ASP A 199 -41.27 -26.35 17.40
C ASP A 199 -40.05 -26.24 16.45
N ALA A 200 -39.22 -27.28 16.34
CA ALA A 200 -38.11 -27.34 15.39
C ALA A 200 -38.59 -27.29 13.93
N GLU A 201 -39.69 -27.96 13.61
CA GLU A 201 -40.30 -27.95 12.29
C GLU A 201 -40.89 -26.59 11.91
N ALA A 202 -41.42 -25.85 12.89
CA ALA A 202 -41.85 -24.47 12.68
C ALA A 202 -40.67 -23.57 12.31
N ILE A 203 -39.54 -23.70 13.01
CA ILE A 203 -38.29 -22.98 12.71
C ILE A 203 -37.80 -23.33 11.30
N ARG A 204 -37.78 -24.62 10.94
CA ARG A 204 -37.34 -25.09 9.61
C ARG A 204 -38.20 -24.51 8.49
N ARG A 205 -39.52 -24.42 8.70
CA ARG A 205 -40.44 -23.80 7.73
C ARG A 205 -40.21 -22.31 7.56
N ASP A 206 -39.96 -21.56 8.65
CA ASP A 206 -39.62 -20.13 8.58
C ASP A 206 -38.30 -19.92 7.81
N TRP A 207 -37.27 -20.70 8.13
CA TRP A 207 -36.00 -20.68 7.41
C TRP A 207 -36.18 -21.02 5.93
N GLY A 208 -36.93 -22.06 5.60
CA GLY A 208 -37.20 -22.46 4.22
C GLY A 208 -37.96 -21.40 3.42
N ALA A 209 -38.78 -20.56 4.06
CA ALA A 209 -39.40 -19.40 3.42
C ALA A 209 -38.37 -18.29 3.17
N ALA A 210 -37.55 -17.95 4.18
CA ALA A 210 -36.51 -16.93 4.07
C ALA A 210 -35.44 -17.27 3.00
N MET A 211 -35.05 -18.55 2.89
CA MET A 211 -34.05 -19.01 1.91
C MET A 211 -34.53 -18.93 0.46
N LYS A 212 -35.85 -18.88 0.21
CA LYS A 212 -36.37 -18.64 -1.15
C LYS A 212 -36.10 -17.21 -1.62
N GLU A 213 -36.11 -16.26 -0.68
CA GLU A 213 -35.81 -14.84 -0.94
C GLU A 213 -34.30 -14.57 -0.92
N HIS A 214 -33.55 -15.33 -0.12
CA HIS A 214 -32.12 -15.16 0.10
C HIS A 214 -31.34 -16.48 -0.08
N PRO A 215 -31.27 -17.04 -1.30
CA PRO A 215 -30.57 -18.30 -1.55
C PRO A 215 -29.07 -18.17 -1.25
N GLY A 216 -28.53 -19.11 -0.49
CA GLY A 216 -27.10 -19.16 -0.12
C GLY A 216 -26.68 -18.20 1.01
N ASP A 217 -27.60 -17.41 1.57
CA ASP A 217 -27.29 -16.46 2.64
C ASP A 217 -27.00 -17.20 3.96
N THR A 218 -25.75 -17.13 4.39
CA THR A 218 -25.26 -17.82 5.59
C THR A 218 -25.78 -17.15 6.85
N LYS A 219 -25.87 -15.83 6.86
CA LYS A 219 -26.42 -15.06 7.98
C LYS A 219 -27.90 -15.36 8.19
N VAL A 220 -28.67 -15.49 7.12
CA VAL A 220 -30.07 -15.96 7.19
C VAL A 220 -30.13 -17.36 7.77
N SER A 221 -29.27 -18.28 7.30
CA SER A 221 -29.21 -19.64 7.86
C SER A 221 -28.85 -19.65 9.36
N TYR A 222 -27.86 -18.85 9.78
CA TYR A 222 -27.52 -18.75 11.19
C TYR A 222 -28.68 -18.19 12.03
N THR A 223 -29.24 -17.04 11.63
CA THR A 223 -30.24 -16.31 12.41
C THR A 223 -31.63 -16.96 12.41
N ARG A 224 -31.99 -17.70 11.35
CA ARG A 224 -33.33 -18.27 11.18
C ARG A 224 -33.44 -19.73 11.54
N ILE A 225 -32.35 -20.51 11.53
CA ILE A 225 -32.41 -21.93 11.93
C ILE A 225 -31.41 -22.29 13.01
N VAL A 226 -30.13 -21.92 12.89
CA VAL A 226 -29.11 -22.36 13.86
C VAL A 226 -29.37 -21.78 15.25
N GLU A 227 -29.46 -20.45 15.35
CA GLU A 227 -29.65 -19.77 16.64
C GLU A 227 -30.99 -20.11 17.32
N PRO A 228 -32.14 -20.13 16.60
CA PRO A 228 -33.40 -20.58 17.19
C PRO A 228 -33.37 -22.04 17.67
N ILE A 229 -32.71 -22.95 16.95
CA ILE A 229 -32.58 -24.35 17.38
C ILE A 229 -31.70 -24.46 18.63
N ILE A 230 -30.61 -23.70 18.73
CA ILE A 230 -29.80 -23.62 19.96
C ILE A 230 -30.66 -23.21 21.16
N LEU A 231 -31.48 -22.17 21.01
CA LEU A 231 -32.36 -21.69 22.09
C LEU A 231 -33.43 -22.73 22.45
N LEU A 232 -34.03 -23.37 21.44
CA LEU A 232 -35.04 -24.40 21.63
C LEU A 232 -34.47 -25.60 22.41
N LEU A 233 -33.30 -26.09 22.03
CA LEU A 233 -32.64 -27.22 22.69
C LEU A 233 -32.23 -26.88 24.13
N LYS A 234 -31.70 -25.67 24.37
CA LYS A 234 -31.39 -25.20 25.73
C LYS A 234 -32.62 -25.20 26.63
N ASN A 235 -33.73 -24.67 26.13
CA ASN A 235 -34.99 -24.65 26.87
C ASN A 235 -35.52 -26.07 27.14
N PHE A 236 -35.42 -26.95 26.15
CA PHE A 236 -35.83 -28.35 26.30
C PHE A 236 -35.00 -29.08 27.36
N ILE A 237 -33.67 -28.98 27.31
CA ILE A 237 -32.76 -29.61 28.27
C ILE A 237 -33.01 -29.05 29.68
N HIS A 238 -33.19 -27.73 29.82
CA HIS A 238 -33.47 -27.12 31.12
C HIS A 238 -34.79 -27.58 31.72
N ALA A 239 -35.84 -27.71 30.91
CA ALA A 239 -37.17 -28.08 31.40
C ALA A 239 -37.33 -29.57 31.68
N ASN A 240 -36.65 -30.44 30.93
CA ASN A 240 -36.90 -31.89 30.97
C ASN A 240 -35.70 -32.72 31.45
N GLY A 241 -34.49 -32.17 31.41
CA GLY A 241 -33.25 -32.95 31.48
C GLY A 241 -33.10 -33.86 30.24
N SER A 242 -31.89 -33.98 29.69
CA SER A 242 -31.64 -34.94 28.61
C SER A 242 -30.17 -35.28 28.49
N ASP A 243 -29.85 -36.56 28.65
CA ASP A 243 -28.56 -37.17 28.26
C ASP A 243 -28.69 -37.89 26.91
N ASP A 244 -29.76 -37.63 26.15
CA ASP A 244 -30.01 -38.34 24.90
C ASP A 244 -28.96 -37.97 23.84
N PRO A 245 -28.35 -38.96 23.15
CA PRO A 245 -27.28 -38.72 22.19
C PRO A 245 -27.72 -37.87 20.98
N VAL A 246 -29.00 -37.90 20.58
CA VAL A 246 -29.50 -37.06 19.48
C VAL A 246 -29.56 -35.60 19.93
N ILE A 247 -30.08 -35.34 21.13
CA ILE A 247 -30.16 -33.99 21.69
C ILE A 247 -28.76 -33.42 21.95
N GLY A 248 -27.87 -34.21 22.54
CA GLY A 248 -26.47 -33.83 22.76
C GLY A 248 -25.73 -33.59 21.45
N GLY A 249 -25.87 -34.49 20.48
CA GLY A 249 -25.27 -34.36 19.16
C GLY A 249 -25.74 -33.12 18.41
N LEU A 250 -27.06 -32.88 18.39
CA LEU A 250 -27.64 -31.72 17.71
C LEU A 250 -27.21 -30.40 18.37
N THR A 251 -27.15 -30.37 19.71
CA THR A 251 -26.65 -29.22 20.47
C THR A 251 -25.18 -28.93 20.10
N SER A 252 -24.33 -29.96 20.05
CA SER A 252 -22.93 -29.82 19.64
C SER A 252 -22.81 -29.29 18.22
N ALA A 253 -23.53 -29.88 17.26
CA ALA A 253 -23.48 -29.47 15.86
C ALA A 253 -23.96 -28.02 15.66
N ALA A 254 -24.99 -27.60 16.40
CA ALA A 254 -25.49 -26.23 16.33
C ALA A 254 -24.50 -25.20 16.92
N GLU A 255 -23.87 -25.51 18.06
CA GLU A 255 -22.82 -24.65 18.63
C GLU A 255 -21.55 -24.64 17.75
N GLU A 256 -21.18 -25.77 17.12
CA GLU A 256 -20.09 -25.84 16.13
C GLU A 256 -20.35 -24.89 14.93
N LEU A 257 -21.58 -24.84 14.42
CA LEU A 257 -21.99 -23.89 13.37
C LEU A 257 -21.90 -22.44 13.84
N LYS A 258 -22.36 -22.16 15.06
CA LYS A 258 -22.24 -20.82 15.66
C LYS A 258 -20.79 -20.38 15.78
N ILE A 259 -19.88 -21.27 16.16
CA ILE A 259 -18.45 -20.96 16.23
C ILE A 259 -17.93 -20.57 14.83
N THR A 260 -18.21 -21.37 13.79
CA THR A 260 -17.79 -21.05 12.42
C THR A 260 -18.38 -19.73 11.92
N PHE A 261 -19.66 -19.46 12.21
CA PHE A 261 -20.29 -18.18 11.89
C PHE A 261 -19.57 -16.99 12.56
N ARG A 262 -19.24 -17.10 13.84
CA ARG A 262 -18.52 -16.05 14.57
C ARG A 262 -17.09 -15.86 14.08
N GLN A 263 -16.40 -16.93 13.69
CA GLN A 263 -15.09 -16.85 13.05
C GLN A 263 -15.16 -16.11 11.71
N TRP A 264 -16.18 -16.39 10.90
CA TRP A 264 -16.44 -15.67 9.67
C TRP A 264 -16.70 -14.18 9.92
N GLU A 265 -17.62 -13.82 10.83
CA GLU A 265 -17.92 -12.41 11.16
C GLU A 265 -16.66 -11.65 11.61
N ALA A 266 -15.86 -12.27 12.49
CA ALA A 266 -14.62 -11.67 12.99
C ALA A 266 -13.58 -11.51 11.87
N SER A 267 -13.43 -12.52 11.01
CA SER A 267 -12.52 -12.49 9.86
C SER A 267 -12.90 -11.40 8.87
N HIS A 268 -14.17 -11.32 8.47
CA HIS A 268 -14.67 -10.31 7.53
C HIS A 268 -14.52 -8.89 8.08
N SER A 269 -14.83 -8.68 9.36
CA SER A 269 -14.62 -7.40 10.02
C SER A 269 -13.14 -7.01 10.06
N GLY A 270 -12.25 -7.95 10.39
CA GLY A 270 -10.80 -7.75 10.42
C GLY A 270 -10.23 -7.38 9.05
N TYR A 271 -10.56 -8.15 8.00
CA TYR A 271 -10.12 -7.84 6.65
C TYR A 271 -10.74 -6.55 6.11
N SER A 272 -12.02 -6.27 6.39
CA SER A 272 -12.65 -5.00 6.00
C SER A 272 -11.87 -3.80 6.54
N ALA A 273 -11.56 -3.80 7.84
CA ALA A 273 -10.79 -2.73 8.47
C ALA A 273 -9.37 -2.61 7.86
N MET A 274 -8.73 -3.75 7.56
CA MET A 274 -7.40 -3.78 6.94
C MET A 274 -7.39 -3.15 5.55
N PHE A 275 -8.33 -3.54 4.67
CA PHE A 275 -8.41 -2.99 3.30
C PHE A 275 -8.81 -1.51 3.29
N SER A 276 -9.71 -1.08 4.18
CA SER A 276 -9.98 0.36 4.36
C SER A 276 -8.71 1.12 4.80
N GLY A 277 -7.92 0.55 5.71
CA GLY A 277 -6.63 1.11 6.11
C GLY A 277 -5.64 1.22 4.95
N TYR A 278 -5.60 0.24 4.04
CA TYR A 278 -4.77 0.30 2.85
C TYR A 278 -5.19 1.40 1.89
N ALA A 279 -6.49 1.60 1.67
CA ALA A 279 -6.98 2.69 0.82
C ALA A 279 -6.56 4.07 1.33
N VAL A 280 -6.69 4.30 2.65
CA VAL A 280 -6.24 5.55 3.29
C VAL A 280 -4.73 5.74 3.10
N GLN A 281 -3.93 4.72 3.43
CA GLN A 281 -2.48 4.79 3.33
C GLN A 281 -1.98 5.06 1.89
N LEU A 282 -2.62 4.45 0.90
CA LEU A 282 -2.29 4.65 -0.52
C LEU A 282 -2.56 6.11 -0.95
N ASN A 283 -3.71 6.66 -0.56
CA ASN A 283 -4.07 8.05 -0.87
C ASN A 283 -3.12 9.04 -0.16
N GLU A 284 -2.84 8.82 1.13
CA GLU A 284 -1.90 9.65 1.89
C GLU A 284 -0.49 9.61 1.30
N ALA A 285 -0.01 8.42 0.90
CA ALA A 285 1.27 8.25 0.23
C ALA A 285 1.32 9.10 -1.06
N TYR A 286 0.29 9.04 -1.91
CA TYR A 286 0.28 9.86 -3.13
C TYR A 286 0.28 11.37 -2.82
N VAL A 287 -0.46 11.82 -1.80
CA VAL A 287 -0.45 13.24 -1.37
C VAL A 287 0.95 13.67 -0.95
N LEU A 288 1.64 12.85 -0.14
CA LEU A 288 3.02 13.12 0.27
C LEU A 288 3.97 13.19 -0.93
N LEU A 289 3.78 12.31 -1.92
CA LEU A 289 4.57 12.32 -3.15
C LEU A 289 4.34 13.60 -3.98
N SER A 290 3.09 14.04 -4.10
CA SER A 290 2.73 15.27 -4.81
C SER A 290 3.31 16.52 -4.14
N VAL A 291 3.26 16.60 -2.80
CA VAL A 291 3.84 17.73 -2.05
C VAL A 291 5.36 17.79 -2.25
N ALA A 292 6.05 16.65 -2.19
CA ALA A 292 7.49 16.58 -2.43
C ALA A 292 7.85 17.01 -3.86
N ARG A 293 7.08 16.57 -4.87
CA ARG A 293 7.22 17.01 -6.26
C ARG A 293 7.10 18.52 -6.38
N ASP A 294 6.05 19.10 -5.79
CA ASP A 294 5.76 20.53 -5.91
C ASP A 294 6.84 21.38 -5.26
N PHE A 295 7.40 20.93 -4.13
CA PHE A 295 8.56 21.56 -3.52
C PHE A 295 9.74 21.62 -4.50
N PHE A 296 10.12 20.48 -5.11
CA PHE A 296 11.26 20.44 -6.02
C PHE A 296 11.01 21.13 -7.36
N ASN A 297 9.76 21.18 -7.82
CA ASN A 297 9.41 21.90 -9.03
C ASN A 297 9.50 23.41 -8.84
N ASN A 298 8.92 23.92 -7.75
CA ASN A 298 8.70 25.36 -7.53
C ASN A 298 9.86 26.05 -6.78
N HIS A 299 10.51 25.33 -5.86
CA HIS A 299 11.51 25.92 -4.95
C HIS A 299 12.96 25.50 -5.25
N CYS A 300 13.17 24.50 -6.10
CA CYS A 300 14.51 24.04 -6.46
C CYS A 300 14.85 24.35 -7.93
N ARG A 301 15.92 25.13 -8.15
CA ARG A 301 16.46 25.42 -9.48
C ARG A 301 17.78 24.71 -9.67
N ILE A 302 18.12 24.37 -10.91
CA ILE A 302 19.42 23.77 -11.21
C ILE A 302 20.48 24.88 -11.17
N ARG A 303 21.54 24.65 -10.39
CA ARG A 303 22.67 25.58 -10.22
C ARG A 303 23.31 25.92 -11.57
N LEU A 304 23.90 27.11 -11.65
CA LEU A 304 24.67 27.54 -12.82
C LEU A 304 25.94 26.70 -13.02
N PHE A 305 26.53 26.25 -11.91
CA PHE A 305 27.69 25.37 -11.88
C PHE A 305 27.30 24.07 -11.18
N CYS A 306 27.37 22.97 -11.92
CA CYS A 306 27.07 21.63 -11.46
C CYS A 306 28.36 20.91 -11.04
N GLN A 307 28.32 20.27 -9.87
CA GLN A 307 29.44 19.52 -9.30
C GLN A 307 29.47 18.09 -9.83
#